data_AF-A0A1F8KTA0-F1
#
_entry.id   AF-A0A1F8KTA0-F1
#
_cell.length_a   1.000
_cell.length_b   1.000
_cell.length_c   1.000
_cell.angle_alpha   90.00
_cell.angle_beta   90.00
_cell.angle_gamma   90.00
#
_symmetry.space_group_name_H-M   'P 1'
#
loop_
_entity.id
_entity.type
_entity.pdbx_description
1 polymer ?
#
loop_
_entity_poly.entity_id
_entity_poly.type
_entity_poly.pdbx_seq_one_letter_code
_entity_poly.pdbx_strand_id
1 'polypeptide(L)'
;MISINSEPIFLIIITAWVIHRILAARRAGSLHLGREIVVNFFFIYACFVFSYTFFPMDIVLYGFDPNDANLIPLVQMIRFLRYLENPFVIRNLLGNLVLLAPLGIFLPLLFHKSRKFTVVLATGFLVTLSIEVFQLMLRFRVFDIDDLIINTIGVALGYWVFKLLYMIPFLNRWFDTIADSEKPAGKHYFISFAGVVLTGFLAIFYLSIISSTETEKMIVDKLPQQDQQLVAHSQVGEYLVIFSESKDGAKSAYFYRQVVFSRYVSVLGNINLDLQENEYSISGTSFDANEMDYFAIARSHQPIAAMTSGESRFPVTSNGEYHFSFARLPLAKTDAYFSFHFVDDLGNDLGLSQDS
;
A
#
# COMPACT_ATOMS: atom_id res chain seq x y z
N MET A 1 -6.88 3.93 4.56
CA MET A 1 -5.45 3.59 4.44
C MET A 1 -4.95 3.06 5.77
N ILE A 2 -3.94 2.19 5.80
CA ILE A 2 -3.25 1.78 7.02
C ILE A 2 -1.91 2.50 7.06
N SER A 3 -1.66 3.27 8.11
CA SER A 3 -0.35 3.90 8.32
C SER A 3 0.50 3.04 9.24
N ILE A 4 1.71 2.67 8.80
CA ILE A 4 2.66 1.91 9.61
C ILE A 4 3.71 2.85 10.20
N ASN A 5 3.87 2.83 11.52
CA ASN A 5 4.90 3.63 12.21
C ASN A 5 6.30 3.05 11.95
N SER A 6 7.23 3.92 11.56
CA SER A 6 8.64 3.58 11.28
C SER A 6 9.46 3.25 12.54
N GLU A 7 9.12 3.83 13.68
CA GLU A 7 9.91 3.72 14.93
C GLU A 7 10.20 2.27 15.35
N PRO A 8 9.20 1.37 15.50
CA PRO A 8 9.47 -0.01 15.90
C PRO A 8 10.28 -0.78 14.85
N ILE A 9 10.13 -0.44 13.57
CA ILE A 9 10.88 -1.08 12.47
C ILE A 9 12.37 -0.72 12.59
N PHE A 10 12.69 0.56 12.76
CA PHE A 10 14.08 1.00 12.92
C PHE A 10 14.72 0.50 14.21
N LEU A 11 13.96 0.39 15.31
CA LEU A 11 14.46 -0.19 16.56
C LEU A 11 14.93 -1.64 16.36
N ILE A 12 14.12 -2.46 15.66
CA ILE A 12 14.49 -3.85 15.33
C ILE A 12 15.71 -3.88 14.40
N ILE A 13 15.72 -3.08 13.34
CA ILE A 13 16.81 -3.02 12.35
C ILE A 13 18.14 -2.65 13.01
N ILE A 14 18.16 -1.58 13.81
CA ILE A 14 19.37 -1.09 14.48
C ILE A 14 19.84 -2.11 15.53
N THR A 15 18.94 -2.65 16.34
CA THR A 15 19.29 -3.65 17.35
C THR A 15 19.86 -4.91 16.72
N ALA A 16 19.21 -5.43 15.68
CA ALA A 16 19.68 -6.60 14.93
C ALA A 16 21.04 -6.33 14.27
N TRP A 17 21.27 -5.12 13.76
CA TRP A 17 22.55 -4.72 13.18
C TRP A 17 23.67 -4.68 14.23
N VAL A 18 23.43 -4.05 15.38
CA VAL A 18 24.41 -4.00 16.48
C VAL A 18 24.77 -5.40 16.96
N ILE A 19 23.78 -6.26 17.18
CA ILE A 19 24.01 -7.67 17.56
C ILE A 19 24.84 -8.39 16.49
N HIS A 20 24.46 -8.24 15.21
CA HIS A 20 25.19 -8.82 14.10
C HIS A 20 26.67 -8.36 14.08
N ARG A 21 26.93 -7.06 14.29
CA ARG A 21 28.28 -6.50 14.34
C ARG A 21 29.09 -7.03 15.52
N ILE A 22 28.49 -7.17 16.69
CA ILE A 22 29.14 -7.75 17.88
C ILE A 22 29.52 -9.21 17.64
N LEU A 23 28.60 -10.01 17.07
CA LEU A 23 28.85 -11.42 16.76
C LEU A 23 29.94 -11.58 15.70
N ALA A 24 29.93 -10.74 14.67
CA ALA A 24 30.97 -10.68 13.65
C ALA A 24 32.35 -10.36 14.25
N ALA A 25 32.41 -9.35 15.12
CA ALA A 25 33.64 -8.94 15.81
C ALA A 25 34.24 -10.07 16.65
N ARG A 26 33.39 -10.73 17.45
CA ARG A 26 33.81 -11.86 18.30
C ARG A 26 34.37 -13.03 17.50
N ARG A 27 33.80 -13.31 16.33
CA ARG A 27 34.25 -14.42 15.48
C ARG A 27 35.55 -14.12 14.74
N ALA A 28 35.72 -12.89 14.28
CA ALA A 28 36.91 -12.48 13.52
C ALA A 28 38.14 -12.29 14.39
N GLY A 29 37.97 -12.02 15.70
CA GLY A 29 39.07 -11.76 16.64
C GLY A 29 39.72 -10.38 16.47
N SER A 30 39.81 -9.88 15.24
CA SER A 30 40.22 -8.50 14.92
C SER A 30 39.39 -7.94 13.77
N LEU A 31 39.18 -6.62 13.78
CA LEU A 31 38.43 -5.91 12.74
C LEU A 31 39.29 -4.85 12.08
N HIS A 32 39.19 -4.76 10.75
CA HIS A 32 39.81 -3.66 10.01
C HIS A 32 38.96 -2.38 10.16
N LEU A 33 39.47 -1.40 10.92
CA LEU A 33 38.73 -0.19 11.29
C LEU A 33 38.13 0.56 10.09
N GLY A 34 38.91 0.76 9.03
CA GLY A 34 38.45 1.49 7.83
C GLY A 34 37.27 0.80 7.15
N ARG A 35 37.28 -0.54 7.12
CA ARG A 35 36.19 -1.35 6.54
C ARG A 35 34.93 -1.23 7.38
N GLU A 36 35.08 -1.28 8.70
CA GLU A 36 33.96 -1.15 9.64
C GLU A 36 33.28 0.21 9.55
N ILE A 37 34.06 1.28 9.42
CA ILE A 37 33.52 2.62 9.18
C ILE A 37 32.66 2.60 7.91
N VAL A 38 33.21 2.14 6.78
CA VAL A 38 32.48 2.13 5.49
C VAL A 38 31.22 1.26 5.56
N VAL A 39 31.28 0.08 6.18
CA VAL A 39 30.13 -0.83 6.31
C VAL A 39 29.02 -0.21 7.16
N ASN A 40 29.34 0.49 8.26
CA ASN A 40 28.34 1.18 9.07
C ASN A 40 27.76 2.40 8.34
N PHE A 41 28.57 3.17 7.61
CA PHE A 41 28.06 4.23 6.75
C PHE A 41 27.13 3.70 5.66
N PHE A 42 27.47 2.58 5.04
CA PHE A 42 26.61 1.92 4.06
C PHE A 42 25.29 1.45 4.68
N PHE A 43 25.32 0.93 5.91
CA PHE A 43 24.12 0.54 6.65
C PHE A 43 23.22 1.73 6.98
N ILE A 44 23.79 2.84 7.47
CA ILE A 44 23.04 4.08 7.76
C ILE A 44 22.43 4.63 6.46
N TYR A 45 23.20 4.64 5.37
CA TYR A 45 22.71 5.01 4.05
C TYR A 45 21.55 4.12 3.60
N ALA A 46 21.65 2.80 3.75
CA ALA A 46 20.58 1.88 3.39
C ALA A 46 19.32 2.11 4.24
N CYS A 47 19.48 2.42 5.53
CA CYS A 47 18.38 2.82 6.41
C CYS A 47 17.73 4.13 5.95
N PHE A 48 18.53 5.12 5.53
CA PHE A 48 18.03 6.37 4.98
C PHE A 48 17.23 6.16 3.69
N VAL A 49 17.77 5.37 2.74
CA VAL A 49 17.05 5.03 1.49
C VAL A 49 15.75 4.34 1.82
N PHE A 50 15.77 3.31 2.67
CA PHE A 50 14.57 2.61 3.11
C PHE A 50 13.56 3.56 3.76
N SER A 51 14.02 4.47 4.63
CA SER A 51 13.17 5.46 5.27
C SER A 51 12.49 6.38 4.23
N TYR A 52 13.28 6.91 3.29
CA TYR A 52 12.83 7.89 2.32
C TYR A 52 11.89 7.29 1.28
N THR A 53 12.11 6.02 0.88
CA THR A 53 11.28 5.37 -0.13
C THR A 53 9.97 4.82 0.43
N PHE A 54 9.96 4.37 1.68
CA PHE A 54 8.81 3.67 2.25
C PHE A 54 7.98 4.49 3.23
N PHE A 55 8.49 5.58 3.81
CA PHE A 55 7.75 6.35 4.82
C PHE A 55 7.33 7.75 4.35
N PRO A 56 6.14 8.23 4.76
CA PRO A 56 5.11 7.52 5.52
C PRO A 56 4.53 6.33 4.73
N MET A 57 4.37 5.17 5.38
CA MET A 57 3.92 3.93 4.73
C MET A 57 2.41 3.80 4.86
N ASP A 58 1.68 4.42 3.93
CA ASP A 58 0.22 4.44 3.89
C ASP A 58 -0.31 3.43 2.87
N ILE A 59 -0.67 2.24 3.36
CA ILE A 59 -1.17 1.16 2.51
C ILE A 59 -2.60 1.48 2.10
N VAL A 60 -2.83 1.51 0.79
CA VAL A 60 -4.16 1.68 0.21
C VAL A 60 -4.89 0.34 0.24
N LEU A 61 -5.92 0.25 1.08
CA LEU A 61 -6.67 -0.98 1.29
C LEU A 61 -7.67 -1.28 0.17
N TYR A 62 -8.17 -0.23 -0.48
CA TYR A 62 -9.19 -0.28 -1.52
C TYR A 62 -9.01 0.92 -2.47
N GLY A 63 -9.48 0.81 -3.72
CA GLY A 63 -9.33 1.88 -4.73
C GLY A 63 -7.90 2.04 -5.26
N PHE A 64 -7.07 1.00 -5.13
CA PHE A 64 -5.75 0.94 -5.76
C PHE A 64 -5.87 0.19 -7.09
N ASP A 65 -5.65 0.87 -8.21
CA ASP A 65 -5.57 0.23 -9.52
C ASP A 65 -4.10 0.04 -9.95
N PRO A 66 -3.60 -1.21 -10.01
CA PRO A 66 -2.28 -1.48 -10.57
C PRO A 66 -2.13 -1.06 -12.04
N ASN A 67 -3.23 -0.91 -12.78
CA ASN A 67 -3.21 -0.51 -14.19
C ASN A 67 -2.80 0.95 -14.39
N ASP A 68 -2.83 1.78 -13.33
CA ASP A 68 -2.29 3.14 -13.37
C ASP A 68 -0.75 3.18 -13.51
N ALA A 69 -0.09 2.00 -13.48
CA ALA A 69 1.35 1.86 -13.64
C ALA A 69 1.86 2.58 -14.89
N ASN A 70 2.82 3.49 -14.70
CA ASN A 70 3.54 4.09 -15.82
C ASN A 70 4.60 3.10 -16.32
N LEU A 71 4.26 2.39 -17.39
CA LEU A 71 5.17 1.46 -18.07
C LEU A 71 5.82 2.04 -19.32
N ILE A 72 5.42 3.25 -19.73
CA ILE A 72 5.96 3.90 -20.93
C ILE A 72 7.13 4.81 -20.51
N PRO A 73 8.37 4.50 -20.93
CA PRO A 73 9.52 5.31 -20.58
C PRO A 73 9.37 6.78 -21.03
N LEU A 74 9.90 7.66 -20.19
CA LEU A 74 10.07 9.10 -20.35
C LEU A 74 8.78 9.93 -20.32
N VAL A 75 7.59 9.33 -20.17
CA VAL A 75 6.32 10.07 -20.16
C VAL A 75 6.24 11.02 -18.97
N GLN A 76 6.56 10.52 -17.77
CA GLN A 76 6.50 11.31 -16.54
C GLN A 76 7.69 12.28 -16.47
N MET A 77 8.86 11.86 -16.96
CA MET A 77 10.01 12.74 -17.15
C MET A 77 9.65 13.95 -18.03
N ILE A 78 9.05 13.73 -19.20
CA ILE A 78 8.65 14.83 -20.11
C ILE A 78 7.61 15.73 -19.45
N ARG A 79 6.67 15.17 -18.67
CA ARG A 79 5.73 15.97 -17.87
C ARG A 79 6.48 16.81 -16.84
N PHE A 80 7.42 16.25 -16.10
CA PHE A 80 8.24 17.00 -15.14
C PHE A 80 9.06 18.11 -15.80
N LEU A 81 9.61 17.87 -17.00
CA LEU A 81 10.34 18.89 -17.75
C LEU A 81 9.49 20.14 -18.06
N ARG A 82 8.16 19.98 -18.23
CA ARG A 82 7.23 21.10 -18.45
C ARG A 82 6.96 21.92 -17.18
N TYR A 83 7.25 21.35 -16.02
CA TYR A 83 7.00 21.97 -14.71
C TYR A 83 8.30 22.21 -13.92
N LEU A 84 9.44 22.36 -14.60
CA LEU A 84 10.74 22.61 -13.95
C LEU A 84 10.78 23.93 -13.18
N GLU A 85 9.93 24.90 -13.51
CA GLU A 85 9.79 26.12 -12.71
C GLU A 85 9.26 25.84 -11.29
N ASN A 86 8.65 24.68 -11.05
CA ASN A 86 8.19 24.24 -9.75
C ASN A 86 9.35 23.61 -8.94
N PRO A 87 9.78 24.21 -7.81
CA PRO A 87 10.86 23.68 -6.99
C PRO A 87 10.58 22.27 -6.44
N PHE A 88 9.30 21.89 -6.26
CA PHE A 88 8.92 20.55 -5.81
C PHE A 88 9.24 19.49 -6.86
N VAL A 89 9.02 19.79 -8.14
CA VAL A 89 9.32 18.87 -9.25
C VAL A 89 10.83 18.66 -9.38
N ILE A 90 11.62 19.74 -9.31
CA ILE A 90 13.08 19.66 -9.30
C ILE A 90 13.57 18.81 -8.13
N ARG A 91 13.05 19.06 -6.92
CA ARG A 91 13.46 18.32 -5.71
C ARG A 91 13.15 16.83 -5.82
N ASN A 92 12.00 16.45 -6.38
CA ASN A 92 11.68 15.03 -6.59
C ASN A 92 12.61 14.37 -7.60
N LEU A 93 12.85 15.01 -8.75
CA LEU A 93 13.73 14.50 -9.79
C LEU A 93 15.18 14.33 -9.29
N LEU A 94 15.72 15.37 -8.64
CA LEU A 94 17.05 15.32 -8.04
C LEU A 94 17.11 14.36 -6.85
N GLY A 95 16.03 14.28 -6.08
CA GLY A 95 15.88 13.36 -4.97
C GLY A 95 16.10 11.93 -5.43
N ASN A 96 15.32 11.46 -6.42
CA ASN A 96 15.46 10.13 -6.98
C ASN A 96 16.87 9.91 -7.58
N LEU A 97 17.39 10.88 -8.33
CA LEU A 97 18.73 10.78 -8.91
C LEU A 97 19.83 10.59 -7.86
N VAL A 98 19.81 11.37 -6.78
CA VAL A 98 20.83 11.36 -5.74
C VAL A 98 20.61 10.20 -4.77
N LEU A 99 19.37 9.74 -4.60
CA LEU A 99 18.99 8.71 -3.63
C LEU A 99 19.84 7.43 -3.76
N LEU A 100 19.98 6.89 -4.98
CA LEU A 100 20.78 5.69 -5.22
C LEU A 100 22.21 5.96 -5.71
N ALA A 101 22.61 7.22 -5.89
CA ALA A 101 23.98 7.53 -6.31
C ALA A 101 25.06 6.99 -5.34
N PRO A 102 24.92 7.08 -4.01
CA PRO A 102 25.91 6.51 -3.09
C PRO A 102 26.07 4.99 -3.23
N LEU A 103 25.05 4.25 -3.68
CA LEU A 103 25.17 2.81 -3.96
C LEU A 103 26.24 2.56 -5.04
N GLY A 104 26.32 3.42 -6.05
CA GLY A 104 27.34 3.38 -7.10
C GLY A 104 28.77 3.57 -6.59
N ILE A 105 28.94 4.20 -5.41
CA ILE A 105 30.23 4.39 -4.74
C ILE A 105 30.52 3.21 -3.80
N PHE A 106 29.56 2.84 -2.95
CA PHE A 106 29.75 1.81 -1.93
C PHE A 106 30.01 0.43 -2.51
N LEU A 107 29.34 0.05 -3.61
CA LEU A 107 29.51 -1.26 -4.22
C LEU A 107 30.97 -1.55 -4.65
N PRO A 108 31.60 -0.74 -5.53
CA PRO A 108 32.99 -0.96 -5.93
C PRO A 108 34.01 -0.74 -4.80
N LEU A 109 33.64 0.06 -3.79
CA LEU A 109 34.46 0.29 -2.59
C LEU A 109 34.52 -0.94 -1.69
N LEU A 110 33.40 -1.65 -1.51
CA LEU A 110 33.30 -2.81 -0.63
C LEU A 110 33.58 -4.14 -1.36
N PHE A 111 33.44 -4.20 -2.68
CA PHE A 111 33.53 -5.44 -3.44
C PHE A 111 34.29 -5.28 -4.76
N HIS A 112 35.41 -6.01 -4.90
CA HIS A 112 36.19 -6.06 -6.14
C HIS A 112 35.37 -6.44 -7.38
N LYS A 113 34.45 -7.40 -7.26
CA LYS A 113 33.57 -7.82 -8.36
C LYS A 113 32.70 -6.69 -8.89
N SER A 114 32.34 -5.74 -8.02
CA SER A 114 31.56 -4.56 -8.35
C SER A 114 32.41 -3.40 -8.86
N ARG A 115 33.70 -3.59 -9.18
CA ARG A 115 34.49 -2.55 -9.87
C ARG A 115 34.21 -2.47 -11.37
N LYS A 116 33.45 -3.42 -11.92
CA LYS A 116 32.95 -3.37 -13.30
C LYS A 116 31.66 -2.55 -13.36
N PHE A 117 31.61 -1.58 -14.29
CA PHE A 117 30.44 -0.72 -14.49
C PHE A 117 29.15 -1.53 -14.67
N THR A 118 29.17 -2.59 -15.48
CA THR A 118 28.00 -3.44 -15.74
C THR A 118 27.45 -4.13 -14.49
N VAL A 119 28.33 -4.53 -13.55
CA VAL A 119 27.91 -5.16 -12.29
C VAL A 119 27.22 -4.12 -11.39
N VAL A 120 27.77 -2.91 -11.30
CA VAL A 120 27.19 -1.83 -10.49
C VAL A 120 25.87 -1.37 -11.06
N LEU A 121 25.80 -1.17 -12.38
CA LEU A 121 24.59 -0.74 -13.06
C LEU A 121 23.48 -1.80 -12.95
N ALA A 122 23.80 -3.09 -13.18
CA ALA A 122 22.84 -4.18 -13.01
C ALA A 122 22.37 -4.30 -11.55
N THR A 123 23.28 -4.14 -10.57
CA THR A 123 22.90 -4.17 -9.15
C THR A 123 21.99 -2.98 -8.80
N GLY A 124 22.32 -1.78 -9.27
CA GLY A 124 21.51 -0.58 -9.09
C GLY A 124 20.11 -0.74 -9.67
N PHE A 125 20.03 -1.18 -10.92
CA PHE A 125 18.78 -1.49 -11.61
C PHE A 125 17.93 -2.52 -10.85
N LEU A 126 18.53 -3.63 -10.40
CA LEU A 126 17.79 -4.64 -9.63
C LEU A 126 17.31 -4.12 -8.28
N VAL A 127 18.11 -3.27 -7.61
CA VAL A 127 17.70 -2.62 -6.35
C VAL A 127 16.52 -1.68 -6.58
N THR A 128 16.58 -0.80 -7.57
CA THR A 128 15.46 0.12 -7.84
C THR A 128 14.22 -0.64 -8.33
N LEU A 129 14.38 -1.69 -9.13
CA LEU A 129 13.26 -2.55 -9.55
C LEU A 129 12.61 -3.23 -8.35
N SER A 130 13.42 -3.73 -7.42
CA SER A 130 12.90 -4.35 -6.20
C SER A 130 12.09 -3.36 -5.38
N ILE A 131 12.58 -2.11 -5.22
CA ILE A 131 11.86 -1.07 -4.48
C ILE A 131 10.49 -0.80 -5.11
N GLU A 132 10.44 -0.53 -6.41
CA GLU A 132 9.19 -0.28 -7.14
C GLU A 132 8.21 -1.46 -7.05
N VAL A 133 8.70 -2.68 -7.23
CA VAL A 133 7.87 -3.90 -7.12
C VAL A 133 7.34 -4.08 -5.70
N PHE A 134 8.15 -3.83 -4.66
CA PHE A 134 7.67 -3.89 -3.28
C PHE A 134 6.60 -2.84 -3.00
N GLN A 135 6.77 -1.60 -3.47
CA GLN A 135 5.78 -0.53 -3.28
C GLN A 135 4.47 -0.84 -4.01
N LEU A 136 4.54 -1.41 -5.21
CA LEU A 136 3.37 -1.90 -5.96
C LEU A 136 2.67 -3.05 -5.23
N MET A 137 3.40 -4.06 -4.78
CA MET A 137 2.84 -5.22 -4.05
C MET A 137 2.17 -4.80 -2.74
N LEU A 138 2.72 -3.80 -2.06
CA LEU A 138 2.16 -3.25 -0.82
C LEU A 138 0.99 -2.29 -1.07
N ARG A 139 0.56 -2.06 -2.32
CA ARG A 139 -0.47 -1.07 -2.69
C ARG A 139 -0.19 0.29 -2.07
N PHE A 140 1.09 0.63 -2.00
CA PHE A 140 1.57 1.87 -1.39
C PHE A 140 1.76 2.95 -2.46
N ARG A 141 2.36 2.57 -3.59
CA ARG A 141 2.52 3.44 -4.76
C ARG A 141 2.36 2.63 -6.04
N VAL A 142 1.93 3.34 -7.07
CA VAL A 142 1.87 2.84 -8.43
C VAL A 142 3.28 2.82 -9.03
N PHE A 143 3.59 1.80 -9.82
CA PHE A 143 4.91 1.61 -10.43
C PHE A 143 5.22 2.71 -11.45
N ASP A 144 6.43 3.28 -11.38
CA ASP A 144 6.91 4.27 -12.37
C ASP A 144 8.26 3.87 -12.98
N ILE A 145 8.26 3.56 -14.29
CA ILE A 145 9.47 3.22 -15.02
C ILE A 145 10.48 4.39 -15.09
N ASP A 146 10.02 5.64 -14.96
CA ASP A 146 10.92 6.80 -15.01
C ASP A 146 11.75 6.91 -13.73
N ASP A 147 11.18 6.57 -12.57
CA ASP A 147 11.90 6.50 -11.30
C ASP A 147 12.97 5.41 -11.33
N LEU A 148 12.65 4.25 -11.93
CA LEU A 148 13.62 3.18 -12.20
C LEU A 148 14.81 3.68 -13.04
N ILE A 149 14.54 4.43 -14.10
CA ILE A 149 15.57 4.99 -15.00
C ILE A 149 16.42 6.02 -14.25
N ILE A 150 15.80 7.00 -13.58
CA ILE A 150 16.49 8.08 -12.86
C ILE A 150 17.40 7.50 -11.76
N ASN A 151 16.89 6.58 -10.95
CA ASN A 151 17.65 5.92 -9.90
C ASN A 151 18.86 5.15 -10.47
N THR A 152 18.67 4.47 -11.60
CA THR A 152 19.75 3.75 -12.29
C THR A 152 20.82 4.70 -12.85
N ILE A 153 20.42 5.85 -13.39
CA ILE A 153 21.36 6.92 -13.80
C ILE A 153 22.13 7.44 -12.59
N GLY A 154 21.45 7.63 -11.45
CA GLY A 154 22.06 8.01 -10.18
C GLY A 154 23.20 7.07 -9.79
N VAL A 155 22.94 5.76 -9.81
CA VAL A 155 23.94 4.71 -9.55
C VAL A 155 25.12 4.82 -10.52
N ALA A 156 24.85 5.03 -11.81
CA ALA A 156 25.89 5.21 -12.82
C ALA A 156 26.80 6.42 -12.50
N LEU A 157 26.21 7.56 -12.12
CA LEU A 157 26.96 8.76 -11.72
C LEU A 157 27.82 8.50 -10.48
N GLY A 158 27.27 7.81 -9.48
CA GLY A 158 28.02 7.39 -8.29
C GLY A 158 29.22 6.51 -8.62
N TYR A 159 29.08 5.59 -9.57
CA TYR A 159 30.20 4.77 -10.04
C TYR A 159 31.31 5.62 -10.68
N TRP A 160 30.95 6.62 -11.48
CA TRP A 160 31.93 7.53 -12.07
C TRP A 160 32.65 8.34 -11.00
N VAL A 161 31.95 8.81 -9.97
CA VAL A 161 32.57 9.44 -8.80
C VAL A 161 33.58 8.49 -8.14
N PHE A 162 33.20 7.22 -7.90
CA PHE A 162 34.15 6.22 -7.39
C PHE A 162 35.38 6.08 -8.30
N LYS A 163 35.20 6.01 -9.62
CA LYS A 163 36.32 5.86 -10.57
C LYS A 163 37.27 7.04 -10.51
N LEU A 164 36.75 8.27 -10.41
CA LEU A 164 37.56 9.48 -10.26
C LEU A 164 38.34 9.45 -8.93
N LEU A 165 37.70 9.07 -7.83
CA LEU A 165 38.36 8.91 -6.53
C LEU A 165 39.43 7.81 -6.56
N TYR A 166 39.18 6.71 -7.28
CA TYR A 166 40.13 5.60 -7.45
C TYR A 166 41.36 5.98 -8.30
N MET A 167 41.33 7.08 -9.05
CA MET A 167 42.53 7.59 -9.76
C MET A 167 43.54 8.24 -8.80
N ILE A 168 43.13 8.57 -7.57
CA ILE A 168 43.99 9.20 -6.58
C ILE A 168 44.81 8.13 -5.84
N PRO A 169 46.16 8.16 -5.88
CA PRO A 169 47.00 7.05 -5.39
C PRO A 169 46.90 6.71 -3.90
N PHE A 170 46.53 7.65 -3.04
CA PHE A 170 46.34 7.33 -1.62
C PHE A 170 44.96 6.71 -1.36
N LEU A 171 43.93 7.14 -2.11
CA LEU A 171 42.57 6.61 -2.00
C LEU A 171 42.50 5.19 -2.56
N ASN A 172 43.15 4.92 -3.69
CA ASN A 172 43.08 3.57 -4.28
C ASN A 172 43.68 2.49 -3.37
N ARG A 173 44.83 2.76 -2.74
CA ARG A 173 45.46 1.87 -1.75
C ARG A 173 44.55 1.64 -0.55
N TRP A 174 43.92 2.71 -0.06
CA TRP A 174 42.97 2.61 1.05
C TRP A 174 41.72 1.81 0.68
N PHE A 175 41.15 2.05 -0.51
CA PHE A 175 40.00 1.32 -1.04
C PHE A 175 40.32 -0.16 -1.30
N ASP A 176 41.53 -0.48 -1.79
CA ASP A 176 42.01 -1.86 -1.92
C ASP A 176 42.11 -2.53 -0.55
N THR A 177 42.68 -1.85 0.44
CA THR A 177 42.75 -2.37 1.83
C THR A 177 41.36 -2.66 2.40
N ILE A 178 40.37 -1.80 2.13
CA ILE A 178 38.97 -2.04 2.53
C ILE A 178 38.37 -3.25 1.81
N ALA A 179 38.54 -3.35 0.50
CA ALA A 179 37.96 -4.44 -0.30
C ALA A 179 38.63 -5.80 -0.01
N ASP A 180 39.92 -5.81 0.32
CA ASP A 180 40.72 -7.00 0.63
C ASP A 180 40.54 -7.47 2.07
N SER A 181 40.16 -6.58 2.98
CA SER A 181 39.99 -6.93 4.39
C SER A 181 38.99 -8.07 4.61
N GLU A 182 39.37 -8.99 5.50
CA GLU A 182 38.58 -10.18 5.78
C GLU A 182 37.16 -9.81 6.20
N LYS A 183 36.19 -10.61 5.74
CA LYS A 183 34.79 -10.42 6.10
C LYS A 183 34.58 -11.09 7.45
N PRO A 184 34.39 -10.32 8.55
CA PRO A 184 34.41 -10.85 9.90
C PRO A 184 33.30 -11.86 10.20
N ALA A 185 32.25 -11.87 9.38
CA ALA A 185 31.16 -12.82 9.44
C ALA A 185 30.90 -13.44 8.06
N GLY A 186 30.81 -14.78 8.01
CA GLY A 186 30.39 -15.49 6.81
C GLY A 186 28.95 -15.15 6.43
N LYS A 187 28.56 -15.49 5.18
CA LYS A 187 27.23 -15.20 4.60
C LYS A 187 26.05 -15.54 5.53
N HIS A 188 26.19 -16.58 6.34
CA HIS A 188 25.16 -17.06 7.25
C HIS A 188 24.74 -16.03 8.31
N TYR A 189 25.66 -15.23 8.87
CA TYR A 189 25.28 -14.20 9.86
C TYR A 189 24.50 -13.05 9.23
N PHE A 190 24.84 -12.69 7.99
CA PHE A 190 24.09 -11.68 7.26
C PHE A 190 22.69 -12.19 6.91
N ILE A 191 22.57 -13.47 6.52
CA ILE A 191 21.28 -14.12 6.32
C ILE A 191 20.46 -14.14 7.61
N SER A 192 21.06 -14.46 8.76
CA SER A 192 20.38 -14.39 10.06
C SER A 192 19.91 -12.97 10.39
N PHE A 193 20.75 -11.95 10.18
CA PHE A 193 20.36 -10.55 10.35
C PHE A 193 19.17 -10.19 9.45
N ALA A 194 19.26 -10.49 8.15
CA ALA A 194 18.19 -10.23 7.20
C ALA A 194 16.89 -10.97 7.57
N GLY A 195 17.00 -12.21 8.08
CA GLY A 195 15.86 -12.99 8.56
C GLY A 195 15.18 -12.37 9.77
N VAL A 196 15.94 -11.87 10.75
CA VAL A 196 15.40 -11.16 11.92
C VAL A 196 14.68 -9.88 11.50
N VAL A 197 15.29 -9.08 10.62
CA VAL A 197 14.70 -7.84 10.09
C VAL A 197 13.41 -8.13 9.32
N LEU A 198 13.43 -9.12 8.42
CA LEU A 198 12.26 -9.49 7.62
C LEU A 198 11.11 -10.00 8.50
N THR A 199 11.43 -10.86 9.48
CA THR A 199 10.42 -11.40 10.41
C THR A 199 9.80 -10.29 11.25
N GLY A 200 10.64 -9.37 11.78
CA GLY A 200 10.17 -8.21 12.54
C GLY A 200 9.29 -7.28 11.71
N PHE A 201 9.69 -7.01 10.46
CA PHE A 201 8.91 -6.21 9.52
C PHE A 201 7.54 -6.86 9.23
N LEU A 202 7.52 -8.16 8.90
CA LEU A 202 6.27 -8.89 8.64
C LEU A 202 5.35 -8.93 9.86
N ALA A 203 5.92 -9.05 11.07
CA ALA A 203 5.15 -9.00 12.31
C ALA A 203 4.51 -7.63 12.54
N ILE A 204 5.26 -6.53 12.35
CA ILE A 204 4.72 -5.17 12.48
C ILE A 204 3.65 -4.90 11.41
N PHE A 205 3.91 -5.33 10.18
CA PHE A 205 2.95 -5.23 9.09
C PHE A 205 1.64 -5.96 9.42
N TYR A 206 1.74 -7.21 9.88
CA TYR A 206 0.59 -8.01 10.29
C TYR A 206 -0.17 -7.38 11.46
N LEU A 207 0.53 -6.89 12.49
CA LEU A 207 -0.08 -6.18 13.62
C LEU A 207 -0.77 -4.87 13.20
N SER A 208 -0.21 -4.16 12.21
CA SER A 208 -0.81 -2.94 11.67
C SER A 208 -2.12 -3.24 10.93
N ILE A 209 -2.16 -4.34 10.17
CA ILE A 209 -3.41 -4.86 9.58
C ILE A 209 -4.39 -5.26 10.68
N ILE A 210 -3.92 -5.96 11.73
CA ILE A 210 -4.81 -6.42 12.79
C ILE A 210 -5.48 -5.25 13.52
N SER A 211 -4.70 -4.21 13.83
CA SER A 211 -5.16 -3.06 14.60
C SER A 211 -6.05 -2.10 13.80
N SER A 212 -5.91 -2.06 12.48
CA SER A 212 -6.61 -1.10 11.62
C SER A 212 -7.86 -1.67 10.93
N THR A 213 -8.15 -2.95 11.10
CA THR A 213 -9.30 -3.62 10.47
C THR A 213 -10.01 -4.51 11.47
N GLU A 214 -11.24 -4.93 11.15
CA GLU A 214 -12.09 -5.69 12.06
C GLU A 214 -12.61 -6.96 11.40
N THR A 215 -12.87 -8.02 12.17
CA THR A 215 -13.66 -9.14 11.65
C THR A 215 -15.13 -8.84 11.83
N GLU A 216 -15.99 -9.48 11.04
CA GLU A 216 -17.45 -9.36 11.19
C GLU A 216 -17.91 -9.61 12.64
N LYS A 217 -17.38 -10.65 13.29
CA LYS A 217 -17.67 -10.93 14.70
C LYS A 217 -17.29 -9.75 15.61
N MET A 218 -16.12 -9.14 15.41
CA MET A 218 -15.70 -7.98 16.21
C MET A 218 -16.64 -6.78 16.02
N ILE A 219 -17.13 -6.57 14.79
CA ILE A 219 -18.09 -5.50 14.49
C ILE A 219 -19.40 -5.74 15.25
N VAL A 220 -19.96 -6.95 15.13
CA VAL A 220 -21.21 -7.33 15.79
C VAL A 220 -21.10 -7.27 17.32
N ASP A 221 -20.00 -7.78 17.89
CA ASP A 221 -19.76 -7.79 19.34
C ASP A 221 -19.61 -6.36 19.94
N LYS A 222 -19.35 -5.35 19.11
CA LYS A 222 -19.26 -3.93 19.53
C LYS A 222 -20.60 -3.21 19.59
N LEU A 223 -21.61 -3.65 18.83
CA LEU A 223 -22.91 -2.97 18.76
C LEU A 223 -23.54 -2.75 20.16
N PRO A 224 -23.58 -3.76 21.07
CA PRO A 224 -24.19 -3.57 22.38
C PRO A 224 -23.48 -2.53 23.25
N GLN A 225 -22.18 -2.31 23.03
CA GLN A 225 -21.39 -1.29 23.74
C GLN A 225 -21.73 0.14 23.29
N GLN A 226 -22.38 0.26 22.13
CA GLN A 226 -22.81 1.53 21.53
C GLN A 226 -24.33 1.75 21.69
N ASP A 227 -24.97 1.02 22.61
CA ASP A 227 -26.44 1.03 22.79
C ASP A 227 -27.21 0.63 21.52
N GLN A 228 -26.59 -0.23 20.70
CA GLN A 228 -27.18 -0.79 19.49
C GLN A 228 -27.33 -2.30 19.57
N GLN A 229 -28.35 -2.82 18.91
CA GLN A 229 -28.59 -4.25 18.79
C GLN A 229 -28.52 -4.64 17.32
N LEU A 230 -27.89 -5.78 17.02
CA LEU A 230 -27.89 -6.35 15.68
C LEU A 230 -29.33 -6.74 15.31
N VAL A 231 -29.79 -6.24 14.16
CA VAL A 231 -31.08 -6.62 13.55
C VAL A 231 -30.84 -7.67 12.48
N ALA A 232 -29.93 -7.37 11.56
CA ALA A 232 -29.59 -8.23 10.43
C ALA A 232 -28.19 -7.88 9.90
N HIS A 233 -27.65 -8.74 9.04
CA HIS A 233 -26.44 -8.46 8.27
C HIS A 233 -26.52 -9.14 6.91
N SER A 234 -25.80 -8.61 5.93
CA SER A 234 -25.70 -9.22 4.61
C SER A 234 -24.33 -8.97 4.01
N GLN A 235 -23.80 -9.97 3.32
CA GLN A 235 -22.57 -9.85 2.54
C GLN A 235 -22.93 -9.83 1.05
N VAL A 236 -22.58 -8.74 0.36
CA VAL A 236 -22.89 -8.53 -1.05
C VAL A 236 -21.62 -8.13 -1.78
N GLY A 237 -21.07 -9.08 -2.54
CA GLY A 237 -19.77 -8.94 -3.17
C GLY A 237 -18.66 -8.72 -2.12
N GLU A 238 -17.92 -7.62 -2.27
CA GLU A 238 -16.86 -7.22 -1.32
C GLU A 238 -17.38 -6.41 -0.13
N TYR A 239 -18.71 -6.26 0.04
CA TYR A 239 -19.28 -5.43 1.09
C TYR A 239 -19.99 -6.26 2.16
N LEU A 240 -19.78 -5.88 3.41
CA LEU A 240 -20.56 -6.33 4.56
C LEU A 240 -21.43 -5.16 5.01
N VAL A 241 -22.74 -5.40 5.05
CA VAL A 241 -23.74 -4.44 5.54
C VAL A 241 -24.28 -4.95 6.86
N ILE A 242 -24.18 -4.12 7.90
CA ILE A 242 -24.71 -4.42 9.23
C ILE A 242 -25.91 -3.52 9.50
N PHE A 243 -27.04 -4.12 9.82
CA PHE A 243 -28.25 -3.43 10.23
C PHE A 243 -28.37 -3.50 11.74
N SER A 244 -28.55 -2.34 12.38
CA SER A 244 -28.71 -2.26 13.83
C SER A 244 -29.89 -1.38 14.22
N GLU A 245 -30.39 -1.59 15.43
CA GLU A 245 -31.42 -0.79 16.07
C GLU A 245 -30.91 -0.28 17.42
N SER A 246 -31.00 1.03 17.64
CA SER A 246 -30.68 1.64 18.92
C SER A 246 -31.77 1.35 19.96
N LYS A 247 -31.47 1.52 21.25
CA LYS A 247 -32.47 1.41 22.33
C LYS A 247 -33.69 2.32 22.14
N ASP A 248 -33.52 3.44 21.45
CA ASP A 248 -34.59 4.40 21.15
C ASP A 248 -35.42 4.01 19.91
N GLY A 249 -35.15 2.85 19.31
CA GLY A 249 -35.85 2.31 18.14
C GLY A 249 -35.35 2.85 16.80
N ALA A 250 -34.34 3.74 16.80
CA ALA A 250 -33.76 4.23 15.54
C ALA A 250 -32.94 3.12 14.86
N LYS A 251 -33.21 2.88 13.57
CA LYS A 251 -32.54 1.86 12.76
C LYS A 251 -31.44 2.47 11.91
N SER A 252 -30.34 1.76 11.74
CA SER A 252 -29.20 2.22 10.94
C SER A 252 -28.57 1.09 10.14
N ALA A 253 -28.02 1.43 8.98
CA ALA A 253 -27.15 0.55 8.19
C ALA A 253 -25.71 1.06 8.21
N TYR A 254 -24.78 0.15 8.47
CA TYR A 254 -23.34 0.38 8.47
C TYR A 254 -22.70 -0.40 7.34
N PHE A 255 -21.81 0.25 6.60
CA PHE A 255 -21.15 -0.35 5.44
C PHE A 255 -19.68 -0.54 5.71
N TYR A 256 -19.25 -1.77 5.46
CA TYR A 256 -17.87 -2.14 5.55
C TYR A 256 -17.44 -2.79 4.24
N ARG A 257 -16.22 -2.50 3.81
CA ARG A 257 -15.60 -3.17 2.67
C ARG A 257 -14.62 -4.22 3.16
N GLN A 258 -14.72 -5.40 2.57
CA GLN A 258 -13.81 -6.50 2.77
C GLN A 258 -12.42 -6.13 2.25
N VAL A 259 -11.43 -6.43 3.08
CA VAL A 259 -10.01 -6.30 2.78
C VAL A 259 -9.35 -7.67 2.96
N VAL A 260 -8.02 -7.70 3.11
CA VAL A 260 -7.27 -8.95 3.32
C VAL A 260 -7.72 -9.73 4.57
N PHE A 261 -7.61 -11.05 4.50
CA PHE A 261 -7.85 -12.00 5.61
C PHE A 261 -9.28 -12.00 6.18
N SER A 262 -10.29 -11.80 5.32
CA SER A 262 -11.71 -11.74 5.72
C SER A 262 -11.96 -10.71 6.83
N ARG A 263 -11.25 -9.59 6.74
CA ARG A 263 -11.42 -8.43 7.63
C ARG A 263 -12.04 -7.29 6.85
N TYR A 264 -12.51 -6.31 7.57
CA TYR A 264 -13.38 -5.25 7.07
C TYR A 264 -12.93 -3.90 7.57
N VAL A 265 -13.21 -2.87 6.79
CA VAL A 265 -13.00 -1.46 7.13
C VAL A 265 -14.27 -0.68 6.83
N SER A 266 -14.66 0.23 7.72
CA SER A 266 -15.81 1.09 7.50
C SER A 266 -15.53 2.03 6.31
N VAL A 267 -16.48 2.08 5.38
CA VAL A 267 -16.33 2.79 4.11
C VAL A 267 -17.37 3.88 3.87
N LEU A 268 -18.46 3.86 4.64
CA LEU A 268 -19.46 4.92 4.73
C LEU A 268 -19.75 5.19 6.21
N GLY A 269 -20.29 6.38 6.48
CA GLY A 269 -21.02 6.60 7.72
C GLY A 269 -22.24 5.70 7.83
N ASN A 270 -22.96 5.80 8.94
CA ASN A 270 -24.24 5.11 9.08
C ASN A 270 -25.33 5.82 8.27
N ILE A 271 -26.20 5.04 7.64
CA ILE A 271 -27.44 5.55 7.05
C ILE A 271 -28.56 5.32 8.06
N ASN A 272 -29.29 6.36 8.42
CA ASN A 272 -30.52 6.21 9.21
C ASN A 272 -31.62 5.62 8.34
N LEU A 273 -32.28 4.59 8.84
CA LEU A 273 -33.31 3.83 8.12
C LEU A 273 -34.70 4.17 8.67
N ASP A 274 -35.04 5.45 8.69
CA ASP A 274 -36.41 5.91 8.97
C ASP A 274 -37.25 5.79 7.70
N LEU A 275 -37.45 4.54 7.25
CA LEU A 275 -38.14 4.19 6.02
C LEU A 275 -39.52 3.59 6.34
N GLN A 276 -40.54 4.00 5.60
CA GLN A 276 -41.86 3.35 5.55
C GLN A 276 -41.86 2.18 4.56
N GLU A 277 -42.92 1.36 4.56
CA GLU A 277 -43.04 0.23 3.63
C GLU A 277 -43.02 0.76 2.18
N ASN A 278 -42.15 0.17 1.34
CA ASN A 278 -41.84 0.55 -0.04
C ASN A 278 -41.11 1.90 -0.24
N GLU A 279 -40.55 2.49 0.83
CA GLU A 279 -39.59 3.59 0.72
C GLU A 279 -38.15 3.07 0.63
N TYR A 280 -37.27 3.86 -0.01
CA TYR A 280 -35.86 3.54 -0.14
C TYR A 280 -34.95 4.74 0.14
N SER A 281 -33.75 4.45 0.65
CA SER A 281 -32.67 5.41 0.84
C SER A 281 -31.49 5.01 -0.03
N ILE A 282 -30.87 6.00 -0.67
CA ILE A 282 -29.64 5.81 -1.44
C ILE A 282 -28.52 6.61 -0.79
N SER A 283 -27.39 5.95 -0.54
CA SER A 283 -26.14 6.64 -0.23
C SER A 283 -25.08 6.22 -1.22
N GLY A 284 -24.39 7.20 -1.78
CA GLY A 284 -23.23 6.99 -2.64
C GLY A 284 -21.95 7.35 -1.92
N THR A 285 -20.85 6.75 -2.38
CA THR A 285 -19.51 7.19 -2.01
C THR A 285 -18.55 6.92 -3.15
N SER A 286 -17.57 7.82 -3.28
CA SER A 286 -16.49 7.69 -4.25
C SER A 286 -15.36 6.91 -3.60
N PHE A 287 -14.98 5.79 -4.20
CA PHE A 287 -13.85 4.99 -3.73
C PHE A 287 -12.67 4.97 -4.68
N ASP A 288 -12.89 5.37 -5.93
CA ASP A 288 -11.88 5.56 -6.97
C ASP A 288 -12.12 6.94 -7.62
N ALA A 289 -11.08 7.54 -8.19
CA ALA A 289 -11.21 8.74 -9.00
C ALA A 289 -12.19 8.55 -10.19
N ASN A 290 -12.40 7.30 -10.64
CA ASN A 290 -13.17 6.97 -11.84
C ASN A 290 -14.51 6.25 -11.58
N GLU A 291 -14.72 5.66 -10.40
CA GLU A 291 -15.91 4.88 -10.07
C GLU A 291 -16.60 5.36 -8.77
N MET A 292 -17.93 5.42 -8.82
CA MET A 292 -18.81 5.67 -7.67
C MET A 292 -19.59 4.40 -7.35
N ASP A 293 -19.59 3.98 -6.08
CA ASP A 293 -20.49 2.92 -5.62
C ASP A 293 -21.69 3.57 -4.93
N TYR A 294 -22.90 3.30 -5.45
CA TYR A 294 -24.14 3.66 -4.80
C TYR A 294 -24.78 2.44 -4.14
N PHE A 295 -25.39 2.69 -2.98
CA PHE A 295 -26.03 1.71 -2.13
C PHE A 295 -27.48 2.11 -1.92
N ALA A 296 -28.41 1.33 -2.46
CA ALA A 296 -29.83 1.51 -2.21
C ALA A 296 -30.29 0.51 -1.14
N ILE A 297 -31.03 0.98 -0.14
CA ILE A 297 -31.72 0.18 0.87
C ILE A 297 -33.20 0.55 0.84
N ALA A 298 -34.12 -0.38 0.56
CA ALA A 298 -35.56 -0.15 0.74
C ALA A 298 -36.12 -0.96 1.89
N ARG A 299 -37.14 -0.43 2.57
CA ARG A 299 -37.95 -1.23 3.49
C ARG A 299 -39.09 -1.92 2.74
N SER A 300 -38.98 -3.19 2.38
CA SER A 300 -40.06 -3.97 1.78
C SER A 300 -39.87 -5.48 2.01
N HIS A 301 -40.97 -6.23 1.98
CA HIS A 301 -40.93 -7.69 1.79
C HIS A 301 -40.52 -8.12 0.38
N GLN A 302 -40.44 -7.18 -0.57
CA GLN A 302 -40.13 -7.43 -1.97
C GLN A 302 -38.69 -7.00 -2.31
N PRO A 303 -37.94 -7.79 -3.11
CA PRO A 303 -36.64 -7.37 -3.64
C PRO A 303 -36.75 -6.09 -4.49
N ILE A 304 -35.67 -5.28 -4.51
CA ILE A 304 -35.55 -4.13 -5.42
C ILE A 304 -34.70 -4.53 -6.63
N ALA A 305 -35.12 -4.13 -7.82
CA ALA A 305 -34.31 -4.13 -9.02
C ALA A 305 -33.93 -2.68 -9.40
N ALA A 306 -32.65 -2.47 -9.72
CA ALA A 306 -32.16 -1.18 -10.21
C ALA A 306 -32.01 -1.21 -11.74
N MET A 307 -32.42 -0.13 -12.41
CA MET A 307 -32.31 0.01 -13.88
C MET A 307 -31.63 1.34 -14.24
N THR A 308 -30.66 1.30 -15.15
CA THR A 308 -30.04 2.48 -15.77
C THR A 308 -30.83 2.90 -17.01
N SER A 309 -30.77 4.18 -17.39
CA SER A 309 -31.35 4.63 -18.67
C SER A 309 -30.63 3.99 -19.86
N GLY A 310 -31.15 2.87 -20.38
CA GLY A 310 -30.66 2.22 -21.60
C GLY A 310 -30.15 0.78 -21.46
N GLU A 311 -30.04 0.22 -20.25
CA GLU A 311 -29.72 -1.21 -20.06
C GLU A 311 -30.92 -2.02 -19.52
N SER A 312 -30.87 -3.32 -19.76
CA SER A 312 -31.88 -4.29 -19.31
C SER A 312 -31.54 -4.80 -17.90
N ARG A 313 -32.53 -4.73 -17.00
CA ARG A 313 -32.65 -5.34 -15.65
C ARG A 313 -31.42 -6.02 -15.05
N PHE A 314 -30.90 -5.48 -13.95
CA PHE A 314 -30.02 -6.20 -13.02
C PHE A 314 -30.76 -6.46 -11.70
N PRO A 315 -31.48 -7.59 -11.55
CA PRO A 315 -32.12 -7.92 -10.28
C PRO A 315 -31.04 -8.17 -9.23
N VAL A 316 -31.12 -7.47 -8.10
CA VAL A 316 -30.26 -7.74 -6.93
C VAL A 316 -31.09 -8.50 -5.91
N THR A 317 -30.82 -9.80 -5.79
CA THR A 317 -31.46 -10.68 -4.81
C THR A 317 -30.67 -10.66 -3.50
N SER A 318 -31.28 -10.19 -2.42
CA SER A 318 -30.74 -10.28 -1.06
C SER A 318 -31.28 -11.52 -0.34
N ASN A 319 -30.39 -12.33 0.24
CA ASN A 319 -30.80 -13.44 1.11
C ASN A 319 -31.04 -12.94 2.53
N GLY A 320 -32.29 -12.96 3.01
CA GLY A 320 -32.61 -12.81 4.43
C GLY A 320 -34.07 -12.44 4.72
N GLU A 321 -34.66 -13.09 5.72
CA GLU A 321 -35.96 -12.74 6.30
C GLU A 321 -35.84 -11.47 7.16
N TYR A 322 -35.73 -10.29 6.57
CA TYR A 322 -36.11 -9.01 7.19
C TYR A 322 -36.29 -7.96 6.07
N HIS A 323 -37.16 -6.98 6.32
CA HIS A 323 -37.74 -6.03 5.36
C HIS A 323 -36.75 -5.13 4.60
N PHE A 324 -35.45 -5.41 4.43
CA PHE A 324 -34.53 -4.52 3.73
C PHE A 324 -33.90 -5.13 2.48
N SER A 325 -34.17 -4.54 1.32
CA SER A 325 -33.61 -4.94 0.02
C SER A 325 -32.41 -4.04 -0.33
N PHE A 326 -31.30 -4.63 -0.78
CA PHE A 326 -30.02 -3.92 -0.98
C PHE A 326 -29.46 -4.06 -2.40
N ALA A 327 -29.00 -2.96 -3.01
CA ALA A 327 -28.34 -2.97 -4.32
C ALA A 327 -27.05 -2.15 -4.36
N ARG A 328 -25.99 -2.70 -4.98
CA ARG A 328 -24.75 -1.98 -5.35
C ARG A 328 -24.85 -1.54 -6.81
N LEU A 329 -24.59 -0.26 -7.08
CA LEU A 329 -24.57 0.30 -8.43
C LEU A 329 -23.17 0.87 -8.74
N PRO A 330 -22.34 0.15 -9.50
CA PRO A 330 -21.06 0.67 -9.95
C PRO A 330 -21.30 1.69 -11.08
N LEU A 331 -20.90 2.94 -10.87
CA LEU A 331 -21.07 4.01 -11.84
C LEU A 331 -19.75 4.60 -12.28
N ALA A 332 -19.58 4.74 -13.60
CA ALA A 332 -18.64 5.70 -14.16
C ALA A 332 -19.11 7.12 -13.83
N LYS A 333 -18.17 8.08 -13.74
CA LYS A 333 -18.43 9.51 -13.42
C LYS A 333 -19.39 10.27 -14.36
N THR A 334 -19.98 9.61 -15.36
CA THR A 334 -20.99 10.18 -16.25
C THR A 334 -22.35 10.23 -15.55
N ASP A 335 -23.12 11.30 -15.76
CA ASP A 335 -24.48 11.42 -15.23
C ASP A 335 -25.33 10.22 -15.66
N ALA A 336 -25.80 9.45 -14.68
CA ALA A 336 -26.67 8.30 -14.89
C ALA A 336 -27.93 8.46 -14.05
N TYR A 337 -29.09 8.34 -14.69
CA TYR A 337 -30.38 8.33 -14.01
C TYR A 337 -30.77 6.88 -13.73
N PHE A 338 -31.13 6.61 -12.49
CA PHE A 338 -31.62 5.31 -12.04
C PHE A 338 -33.11 5.37 -11.77
N SER A 339 -33.79 4.28 -12.11
CA SER A 339 -35.16 4.02 -11.67
C SER A 339 -35.16 2.70 -10.91
N PHE A 340 -35.80 2.70 -9.74
CA PHE A 340 -35.88 1.54 -8.86
C PHE A 340 -37.29 0.97 -8.88
N HIS A 341 -37.38 -0.34 -9.06
CA HIS A 341 -38.62 -1.07 -9.15
C HIS A 341 -38.65 -2.17 -8.10
N PHE A 342 -39.82 -2.44 -7.52
CA PHE A 342 -40.01 -3.63 -6.71
C PHE A 342 -40.33 -4.82 -7.61
N VAL A 343 -39.77 -5.98 -7.29
CA VAL A 343 -40.03 -7.22 -8.02
C VAL A 343 -40.57 -8.29 -7.09
N ASP A 344 -41.34 -9.24 -7.61
CA ASP A 344 -41.74 -10.44 -6.86
C ASP A 344 -40.59 -11.47 -6.76
N ASP A 345 -40.83 -12.56 -6.03
CA ASP A 345 -39.88 -13.67 -5.88
C ASP A 345 -39.52 -14.36 -7.21
N LEU A 346 -40.31 -14.15 -8.27
CA LEU A 346 -40.10 -14.66 -9.62
C LEU A 346 -39.39 -13.65 -10.54
N GLY A 347 -39.09 -12.44 -10.03
CA GLY A 347 -38.42 -11.36 -10.76
C GLY A 347 -39.34 -10.53 -11.67
N ASN A 348 -40.66 -10.62 -11.49
CA ASN A 348 -41.62 -9.78 -12.23
C ASN A 348 -41.64 -8.36 -11.66
N ASP A 349 -41.63 -7.36 -12.53
CA ASP A 349 -41.70 -5.93 -12.18
C ASP A 349 -43.10 -5.58 -11.67
N LEU A 350 -43.18 -5.12 -10.43
CA LEU A 350 -44.41 -4.75 -9.74
C LEU A 350 -44.68 -3.23 -9.80
N GLY A 351 -43.77 -2.45 -10.38
CA GLY A 351 -43.90 -1.01 -10.57
C GLY A 351 -42.92 -0.16 -9.76
N LEU A 352 -42.97 1.15 -10.03
CA LEU A 352 -42.17 2.19 -9.36
C LEU A 352 -42.81 2.55 -8.02
N SER A 353 -41.98 2.74 -6.99
CA SER A 353 -42.37 3.58 -5.86
C SER A 353 -42.21 5.03 -6.29
N GLN A 354 -43.34 5.75 -6.41
CA GLN A 354 -43.34 7.20 -6.51
C GLN A 354 -43.24 7.74 -5.10
N ASP A 355 -42.05 8.15 -4.68
CA ASP A 355 -41.92 9.28 -3.76
C ASP A 355 -40.75 10.17 -4.21
N SER A 356 -41.04 11.47 -4.13
CA SER A 356 -40.35 12.64 -4.71
C SER A 356 -39.03 13.01 -4.04
#